data_AF-A0A1H9RHV9-F1
#
_entry.id   AF-A0A1H9RHV9-F1
#
_cell.length_a   1.000
_cell.length_b   1.000
_cell.length_c   1.000
_cell.angle_alpha   90.00
_cell.angle_beta   90.00
_cell.angle_gamma   90.00
#
_symmetry.space_group_name_H-M   'P 1'
#
loop_
_entity.id
_entity.type
_entity.pdbx_description
1 polymer ?
#
loop_
_entity_poly.entity_id
_entity_poly.type
_entity_poly.pdbx_seq_one_letter_code
_entity_poly.pdbx_strand_id
1 'polypeptide(L)'
;MAAEEEPHGGGGERGARAEAVALPDSRPVGGRRVLCRMCGQPLRDRASRLWGLGPDCRHKLSLRTAPEPPRREVDQDVLPGL
;
A
#
# COMPACT_ATOMS: atom_id res chain seq x y z
N MET A 1 -49.73 -3.02 25.55
CA MET A 1 -49.95 -3.46 24.17
C MET A 1 -48.64 -3.20 23.44
N ALA A 2 -47.90 -4.27 23.15
CA ALA A 2 -46.58 -4.26 22.57
C ALA A 2 -46.68 -4.01 21.05
N ALA A 3 -45.79 -3.19 20.49
CA ALA A 3 -45.56 -3.13 19.05
C ALA A 3 -44.18 -3.72 18.80
N GLU A 4 -44.17 -4.81 18.07
CA GLU A 4 -43.03 -5.67 17.76
C GLU A 4 -42.23 -5.02 16.62
N GLU A 5 -40.92 -4.84 16.82
CA GLU A 5 -40.00 -4.41 15.76
C GLU A 5 -39.57 -5.63 14.93
N GLU A 6 -40.02 -5.67 13.68
CA GLU A 6 -39.58 -6.63 12.67
C GLU A 6 -38.12 -6.33 12.23
N PRO A 7 -37.20 -7.31 12.28
CA PRO A 7 -35.86 -7.12 11.75
C PRO A 7 -35.85 -7.24 10.22
N HIS A 8 -35.48 -6.13 9.59
CA HIS A 8 -35.16 -6.04 8.17
C HIS A 8 -34.05 -7.01 7.78
N GLY A 9 -34.36 -7.93 6.86
CA GLY A 9 -33.38 -8.72 6.14
C GLY A 9 -32.55 -7.86 5.18
N GLY A 10 -31.27 -8.20 5.05
CA GLY A 10 -30.36 -7.65 4.06
C GLY A 10 -29.24 -8.65 3.78
N GLY A 11 -29.38 -9.42 2.71
CA GLY A 11 -28.37 -10.36 2.22
C GLY A 11 -27.28 -9.71 1.38
N GLY A 12 -26.24 -10.49 1.08
CA GLY A 12 -25.07 -10.10 0.28
C GLY A 12 -23.92 -9.69 1.20
N GLU A 13 -22.75 -10.31 1.24
CA GLU A 13 -22.02 -11.08 0.25
C GLU A 13 -21.04 -12.00 1.01
N ARG A 14 -21.18 -13.31 0.85
CA ARG A 14 -20.08 -14.23 1.21
C ARG A 14 -19.03 -14.05 0.12
N GLY A 15 -18.23 -12.99 0.25
CA GLY A 15 -16.98 -12.86 -0.49
C GLY A 15 -16.22 -14.15 -0.28
N ALA A 16 -16.11 -14.93 -1.35
CA ALA A 16 -15.33 -16.14 -1.39
C ALA A 16 -14.00 -15.82 -0.70
N ARG A 17 -13.77 -16.46 0.44
CA ARG A 17 -12.42 -16.59 0.98
C ARG A 17 -11.65 -17.20 -0.19
N ALA A 18 -10.90 -16.37 -0.92
CA ALA A 18 -9.84 -16.84 -1.77
C ALA A 18 -8.99 -17.67 -0.83
N GLU A 19 -9.20 -18.98 -0.89
CA GLU A 19 -8.45 -19.95 -0.13
C GLU A 19 -7.02 -19.68 -0.54
N ALA A 20 -6.28 -19.04 0.37
CA ALA A 20 -4.89 -18.73 0.16
C ALA A 20 -4.23 -20.09 0.06
N VAL A 21 -4.00 -20.55 -1.18
CA VAL A 21 -3.16 -21.70 -1.46
C VAL A 21 -1.81 -21.35 -0.85
N ALA A 22 -1.59 -21.84 0.36
CA ALA A 22 -0.35 -21.64 1.08
C ALA A 22 0.68 -22.46 0.34
N LEU A 23 1.51 -21.80 -0.47
CA LEU A 23 2.65 -22.45 -1.10
C LEU A 23 3.46 -23.14 0.01
N PRO A 24 3.91 -24.39 -0.16
CA PRO A 24 4.79 -25.03 0.82
C PRO A 24 6.04 -24.15 0.98
N ASP A 25 6.27 -23.69 2.22
CA ASP A 25 7.26 -22.69 2.66
C ASP A 25 6.80 -21.21 2.75
N SER A 26 5.51 -20.91 2.61
CA SER A 26 4.95 -19.58 2.93
C SER A 26 4.85 -19.35 4.45
N ARG A 27 5.98 -19.41 5.15
CA ARG A 27 6.08 -19.00 6.55
C ARG A 27 5.83 -17.49 6.62
N PRO A 28 4.89 -17.00 7.46
CA PRO A 28 4.76 -15.57 7.69
C PRO A 28 6.07 -15.09 8.30
N VAL A 29 6.92 -14.49 7.47
CA VAL A 29 8.16 -13.85 7.91
C VAL A 29 7.77 -12.83 8.98
N GLY A 30 8.13 -13.11 10.23
CA GLY A 30 7.83 -12.26 11.38
C GLY A 30 8.07 -10.81 10.97
N GLY A 31 7.01 -10.01 11.01
CA GLY A 31 6.92 -8.77 10.23
C GLY A 31 8.15 -7.90 10.49
N ARG A 32 9.06 -7.87 9.51
CA ARG A 32 10.27 -7.04 9.58
C ARG A 32 9.87 -5.63 9.99
N ARG A 33 10.46 -5.15 11.09
CA ARG A 33 10.25 -3.78 11.58
C ARG A 33 10.80 -2.84 10.52
N VAL A 34 9.90 -2.15 9.82
CA VAL A 34 10.29 -1.16 8.81
C VAL A 34 10.42 0.17 9.54
N LEU A 35 11.53 0.86 9.34
CA LEU A 35 11.77 2.19 9.90
C LEU A 35 11.54 3.25 8.83
N CYS A 36 11.12 4.43 9.24
CA CYS A 36 11.02 5.59 8.36
C CYS A 36 12.42 5.98 7.86
N ARG A 37 12.60 6.12 6.54
CA ARG A 37 13.89 6.52 5.95
C ARG A 37 14.28 7.97 6.26
N MET A 38 13.34 8.81 6.70
CA MET A 38 13.62 10.21 7.08
C MET A 38 13.90 10.40 8.56
N CYS A 39 13.12 9.76 9.46
CA CYS A 39 13.20 10.01 10.90
C CYS A 39 13.55 8.77 11.74
N GLY A 40 13.69 7.59 11.13
CA GLY A 40 14.04 6.35 11.83
C GLY A 40 12.93 5.74 12.71
N GLN A 41 11.75 6.37 12.82
CA GLN A 41 10.67 5.84 13.64
C GLN A 41 10.05 4.56 13.06
N PRO A 42 9.61 3.61 13.90
CA PRO A 42 9.02 2.36 13.45
C PRO A 42 7.67 2.60 12.77
N LEU A 43 7.51 2.06 11.55
CA LEU A 43 6.30 2.18 10.74
C LEU A 43 5.33 1.06 11.09
N ARG A 44 4.14 1.45 11.57
CA ARG A 44 3.06 0.52 11.95
C ARG A 44 2.10 0.25 10.80
N ASP A 45 1.73 1.30 10.06
CA ASP A 45 0.75 1.22 8.99
C ASP A 45 1.29 0.56 7.71
N ARG A 46 0.42 -0.21 7.03
CA ARG A 46 0.76 -0.91 5.78
C ARG A 46 1.27 0.05 4.71
N ALA A 47 0.59 1.17 4.49
CA ALA A 47 0.99 2.16 3.51
C ALA A 47 2.37 2.74 3.84
N SER A 48 2.61 3.12 5.09
CA SER A 48 3.91 3.63 5.53
C SER A 48 5.03 2.61 5.31
N ARG A 49 4.78 1.33 5.62
CA ARG A 49 5.74 0.23 5.38
C ARG A 49 6.04 0.02 3.89
N LEU A 50 5.05 0.17 3.01
CA LEU A 50 5.22 0.06 1.56
C LEU A 50 6.10 1.18 1.00
N TRP A 51 5.87 2.42 1.45
CA TRP A 51 6.64 3.59 1.01
C TRP A 51 7.97 3.76 1.75
N GLY A 52 8.17 3.09 2.88
CA GLY A 52 9.33 3.29 3.77
C GLY A 52 9.34 4.66 4.45
N LEU A 53 8.20 5.35 4.52
CA LEU A 53 8.06 6.69 5.06
C LEU A 53 6.79 6.80 5.91
N GLY A 54 6.90 7.44 7.08
CA GLY A 54 5.74 7.76 7.91
C GLY A 54 4.84 8.82 7.26
N PRO A 55 3.57 8.93 7.69
CA PRO A 55 2.59 9.84 7.06
C PRO A 55 3.03 11.30 7.12
N ASP A 56 3.56 11.74 8.26
CA ASP A 56 4.10 13.10 8.44
C ASP A 56 5.33 13.36 7.55
N CYS A 57 6.30 12.43 7.52
CA CYS A 57 7.49 12.54 6.68
C CYS A 57 7.13 12.56 5.18
N ARG A 58 6.16 11.75 4.76
CA ARG A 58 5.64 11.76 3.39
C ARG A 58 4.97 13.09 3.06
N HIS A 59 4.17 13.64 3.98
CA HIS A 59 3.54 14.95 3.79
C HIS A 59 4.59 16.06 3.68
N LYS A 60 5.64 16.04 4.52
CA LYS A 60 6.78 16.96 4.42
C LYS A 60 7.47 16.90 3.05
N LEU A 61 7.61 15.70 2.47
CA LEU A 61 8.18 15.56 1.12
C LEU A 61 7.24 16.07 0.03
N SER A 62 5.92 15.85 0.14
CA SER A 62 4.96 16.39 -0.85
C SER A 62 4.88 17.90 -0.86
N LEU A 63 5.20 18.55 0.27
CA LEU A 63 5.31 20.01 0.34
C LEU A 63 6.64 20.53 -0.22
N ARG A 64 7.68 19.68 -0.21
CA ARG A 64 9.03 19.98 -0.73
C ARG A 64 9.20 19.48 -2.16
N THR A 65 8.16 19.60 -2.98
CA THR A 65 8.21 19.20 -4.40
C THR A 65 9.47 19.76 -5.03
N ALA A 66 10.34 18.84 -5.44
CA ALA A 66 11.54 19.20 -6.18
C ALA A 66 11.11 19.87 -7.50
N PRO A 67 11.89 20.84 -8.01
CA PRO A 67 11.63 21.41 -9.32
C PRO A 67 11.57 20.30 -10.38
N GLU A 68 10.73 20.47 -11.40
CA GLU A 68 10.71 19.56 -12.56
C GLU A 68 12.14 19.46 -13.09
N PRO A 69 12.73 18.24 -13.18
CA PRO A 69 14.06 18.10 -13.74
C PRO A 69 14.06 18.59 -15.19
N PRO A 70 15.14 19.23 -15.66
CA PRO A 70 15.19 19.75 -17.01
C PRO A 70 14.96 18.62 -18.01
N ARG A 71 14.07 18.85 -18.99
CA ARG A 71 13.84 17.89 -20.06
C ARG A 71 15.10 17.83 -20.92
N ARG A 72 15.77 16.68 -20.88
CA ARG A 72 16.89 16.35 -21.75
C ARG A 72 16.34 15.48 -22.86
N GLU A 73 16.44 15.95 -24.11
CA GLU A 73 16.27 15.06 -25.25
C GLU A 73 17.43 14.06 -25.25
N VAL A 74 17.08 12.78 -25.17
CA VAL A 74 18.03 11.68 -25.21
C VAL A 74 17.93 11.07 -26.60
N ASP A 75 19.03 11.09 -27.32
CA ASP A 75 19.16 10.35 -28.58
C ASP A 75 19.29 8.87 -28.23
N GLN A 76 18.17 8.16 -28.31
CA GLN A 76 18.10 6.73 -28.02
C GLN A 76 18.18 5.97 -29.33
N ASP A 77 19.19 5.13 -29.47
CA ASP A 77 19.27 4.20 -30.60
C ASP A 77 18.03 3.31 -30.66
N VAL A 78 17.61 3.01 -31.89
CA VAL A 78 16.54 2.05 -32.13
C VAL A 78 17.03 0.68 -31.71
N LEU A 79 16.22 -0.03 -30.93
CA LEU A 79 16.54 -1.40 -30.54
C LEU A 79 16.63 -2.27 -31.81
N PRO A 80 17.61 -3.19 -31.89
CA PRO A 80 17.78 -4.04 -33.06
C PRO A 80 16.53 -4.91 -33.30
N GLY A 81 15.97 -4.83 -34.51
CA GLY A 81 14.78 -5.58 -34.93
C GLY A 81 13.45 -4.84 -34.84
N LEU A 82 13.47 -3.53 -34.58
CA LEU A 82 12.32 -2.61 -34.68
C LEU A 82 12.41 -1.71 -35.92
#